data_AF-A0A8T4D7H5-F1
#
_entry.id   AF-A0A8T4D7H5-F1
#
_cell.length_a   1.000
_cell.length_b   1.000
_cell.length_c   1.000
_cell.angle_alpha   90.00
_cell.angle_beta   90.00
_cell.angle_gamma   90.00
#
_symmetry.space_group_name_H-M   'P 1'
#
loop_
_entity.id
_entity.type
_entity.pdbx_description
1 polymer ?
#
loop_
_entity_poly.entity_id
_entity_poly.type
_entity_poly.pdbx_seq_one_letter_code
_entity_poly.pdbx_strand_id
1 'polypeptide(L)'
;MKDRQPIKTQFLRLTKKTRKRIENDTQRLRKEIMEDLKQMFVTAKKMATAADAEPKQTQHWIRVMGYIGQVINSLAKSFDETKALEQIEHIEKMINEADAEQSSST
;
A
#
# COMPACT_ATOMS: atom_id res chain seq x y z
N MET A 1 22.15 -28.56 39.18
CA MET A 1 21.73 -27.95 37.89
C MET A 1 20.20 -27.75 37.81
N LYS A 2 19.56 -27.05 38.77
CA LYS A 2 18.08 -26.93 38.82
C LYS A 2 17.49 -25.54 38.52
N ASP A 3 18.31 -24.52 38.23
CA ASP A 3 17.84 -23.12 38.07
C ASP A 3 17.71 -22.61 36.62
N ARG A 4 17.90 -23.45 35.59
CA ARG A 4 17.85 -22.99 34.18
C ARG A 4 16.45 -22.96 33.54
N GLN A 5 15.47 -23.67 34.11
CA GLN A 5 14.09 -23.75 33.61
C GLN A 5 13.26 -22.43 33.72
N PRO A 6 13.33 -21.66 34.82
CA PRO A 6 12.54 -20.42 34.94
C PRO A 6 13.03 -19.32 33.97
N ILE A 7 14.35 -19.21 33.75
CA ILE A 7 14.94 -18.21 32.84
C ILE A 7 14.52 -18.48 31.40
N LYS A 8 14.59 -19.74 30.95
CA LYS A 8 14.14 -20.14 29.60
C LYS A 8 12.67 -19.79 29.37
N THR A 9 11.81 -20.11 30.32
CA THR A 9 10.36 -19.83 30.24
C THR A 9 10.09 -18.32 30.21
N GLN A 10 10.79 -17.54 31.03
CA GLN A 10 10.70 -16.07 31.03
C GLN A 10 11.13 -15.48 29.68
N PHE A 11 12.24 -15.95 29.12
CA PHE A 11 12.75 -15.49 27.84
C PHE A 11 11.77 -15.81 26.70
N LEU A 12 11.25 -17.03 26.64
CA LEU A 12 10.23 -17.42 25.66
C LEU A 12 8.97 -16.56 25.74
N ARG A 13 8.54 -16.21 26.96
CA ARG A 13 7.40 -15.31 27.17
C ARG A 13 7.69 -13.91 26.62
N LEU A 14 8.88 -13.37 26.86
CA LEU A 14 9.30 -12.08 26.32
C LEU A 14 9.35 -12.11 24.79
N THR A 15 9.97 -13.12 24.19
CA THR A 15 10.02 -13.27 22.72
C THR A 15 8.62 -13.34 22.10
N LYS A 16 7.69 -14.11 22.69
CA LYS A 16 6.30 -14.17 22.22
C LYS A 16 5.60 -12.82 22.33
N LYS A 17 5.79 -12.10 23.44
CA LYS A 17 5.23 -10.76 23.65
C LYS A 17 5.77 -9.76 22.62
N THR A 18 7.07 -9.78 22.35
CA THR A 18 7.71 -8.93 21.35
C THR A 18 7.20 -9.24 19.95
N ARG A 19 7.12 -10.53 19.58
CA ARG A 19 6.56 -10.94 18.28
C ARG A 19 5.14 -10.43 18.08
N LYS A 20 4.26 -10.61 19.06
CA LYS A 20 2.86 -10.14 18.99
C LYS A 20 2.75 -8.61 18.83
N ARG A 21 3.68 -7.85 19.44
CA ARG A 21 3.73 -6.39 19.26
C ARG A 21 4.08 -6.04 17.81
N ILE A 22 5.16 -6.64 17.28
CA ILE A 22 5.58 -6.44 15.89
C ILE A 22 4.45 -6.80 14.93
N GLU A 23 3.82 -7.97 15.10
CA GLU A 23 2.67 -8.39 14.28
C GLU A 23 1.51 -7.37 14.31
N ASN A 24 1.17 -6.87 15.50
CA ASN A 24 0.13 -5.85 15.63
C ASN A 24 0.51 -4.53 14.93
N ASP A 25 1.76 -4.10 15.07
CA ASP A 25 2.26 -2.88 14.42
C ASP A 25 2.24 -3.03 12.90
N THR A 26 2.66 -4.19 12.37
CA THR A 26 2.57 -4.53 10.95
C THR A 26 1.12 -4.53 10.44
N GLN A 27 0.18 -5.13 11.19
CA GLN A 27 -1.24 -5.11 10.79
C GLN A 27 -1.85 -3.71 10.85
N ARG A 28 -1.39 -2.86 11.78
CA ARG A 28 -1.83 -1.46 11.85
C ARG A 28 -1.34 -0.69 10.62
N LEU A 29 -0.03 -0.76 10.32
CA LEU A 29 0.56 -0.11 9.16
C LEU A 29 -0.13 -0.54 7.86
N ARG A 30 -0.36 -1.84 7.69
CA ARG A 30 -1.09 -2.38 6.55
C ARG A 30 -2.49 -1.76 6.39
N LYS A 31 -3.23 -1.57 7.48
CA LYS A 31 -4.57 -0.96 7.44
C LYS A 31 -4.51 0.51 7.02
N GLU A 32 -3.54 1.25 7.55
CA GLU A 32 -3.32 2.66 7.19
C GLU A 32 -3.02 2.79 5.69
N ILE A 33 -2.07 2.00 5.16
CA ILE A 33 -1.75 1.96 3.72
C ILE A 33 -2.96 1.56 2.86
N MET A 34 -3.75 0.58 3.29
CA MET A 34 -4.96 0.19 2.55
C MET A 34 -5.98 1.32 2.46
N GLU A 35 -6.08 2.18 3.47
CA GLU A 35 -7.02 3.30 3.44
C GLU A 35 -6.53 4.41 2.50
N ASP A 36 -5.23 4.71 2.54
CA ASP A 36 -4.61 5.67 1.61
C ASP A 36 -4.79 5.21 0.16
N LEU A 37 -4.58 3.92 -0.14
CA LEU A 37 -4.79 3.37 -1.48
C LEU A 37 -6.24 3.47 -1.95
N LYS A 38 -7.23 3.29 -1.07
CA LYS A 38 -8.64 3.51 -1.44
C LYS A 38 -8.90 4.98 -1.75
N GLN A 39 -8.33 5.89 -0.98
CA GLN A 39 -8.45 7.32 -1.23
C GLN A 39 -7.80 7.69 -2.57
N MET A 40 -6.62 7.14 -2.89
CA MET A 40 -5.97 7.29 -4.19
C MET A 40 -6.86 6.76 -5.33
N PHE A 41 -7.48 5.58 -5.16
CA PHE A 41 -8.39 5.02 -6.16
C PHE A 41 -9.59 5.94 -6.43
N VAL A 42 -10.21 6.49 -5.36
CA VAL A 42 -11.32 7.43 -5.49
C VAL A 42 -10.87 8.71 -6.21
N THR A 43 -9.69 9.23 -5.91
CA THR A 43 -9.13 10.39 -6.60
C THR A 43 -8.86 10.10 -8.07
N ALA A 44 -8.21 8.99 -8.41
CA ALA A 44 -7.98 8.58 -9.79
C ALA A 44 -9.29 8.40 -10.56
N LYS A 45 -10.33 7.85 -9.92
CA LYS A 45 -11.67 7.77 -10.51
C LYS A 45 -12.25 9.14 -10.82
N LYS A 46 -12.13 10.11 -9.92
CA LYS A 46 -12.61 11.48 -10.17
C LYS A 46 -11.92 12.08 -11.39
N MET A 47 -10.61 11.89 -11.53
CA MET A 47 -9.86 12.35 -12.70
C MET A 47 -10.30 11.65 -13.99
N ALA A 48 -10.54 10.33 -13.94
CA ALA A 48 -11.02 9.56 -15.09
C ALA A 48 -12.45 9.91 -15.53
N THR A 49 -13.26 10.50 -14.64
CA THR A 49 -14.67 10.84 -14.91
C THR A 49 -14.91 12.35 -14.94
N ALA A 50 -13.86 13.18 -14.97
CA ALA A 50 -14.02 14.62 -15.10
C ALA A 50 -14.64 14.94 -16.48
N ALA A 51 -15.51 15.95 -16.51
CA ALA A 51 -16.31 16.27 -17.69
C ALA A 51 -15.46 16.74 -18.89
N ASP A 52 -14.27 17.27 -18.61
CA ASP A 52 -13.26 17.78 -19.51
C ASP A 52 -12.08 16.82 -19.71
N ALA A 53 -12.16 15.58 -19.18
CA ALA A 53 -11.09 14.61 -19.33
C ALA A 53 -10.98 14.13 -20.78
N GLU A 54 -9.82 14.34 -21.39
CA GLU A 54 -9.52 13.82 -22.72
C GLU A 54 -9.52 12.27 -22.71
N PRO A 55 -9.87 11.60 -23.81
CA PRO A 55 -9.89 10.13 -23.87
C PRO A 55 -8.56 9.48 -23.47
N LYS A 56 -7.45 10.13 -23.84
CA LYS A 56 -6.10 9.66 -23.48
C LYS A 56 -5.82 9.81 -21.98
N GLN A 57 -6.22 10.92 -21.37
CA GLN A 57 -6.09 11.15 -19.93
C GLN A 57 -6.95 10.14 -19.15
N THR A 58 -8.20 9.96 -19.58
CA THR A 58 -9.11 8.96 -19.02
C THR A 58 -8.49 7.57 -19.03
N GLN A 59 -7.86 7.18 -20.15
CA GLN A 59 -7.18 5.88 -20.26
C GLN A 59 -6.03 5.73 -19.26
N HIS A 60 -5.22 6.77 -19.03
CA HIS A 60 -4.14 6.74 -18.05
C HIS A 60 -4.67 6.59 -16.63
N TRP A 61 -5.69 7.35 -16.25
CA TRP A 61 -6.31 7.23 -14.92
C TRP A 61 -6.97 5.87 -14.70
N ILE A 62 -7.57 5.27 -15.73
CA ILE A 62 -8.07 3.87 -15.66
C ILE A 62 -6.93 2.89 -15.39
N ARG A 63 -5.75 3.06 -16.03
CA ARG A 63 -4.58 2.21 -15.76
C ARG A 63 -4.09 2.38 -14.32
N VAL A 64 -4.01 3.61 -13.82
CA VAL A 64 -3.67 3.93 -12.42
C VAL A 64 -4.63 3.22 -11.46
N MET A 65 -5.94 3.34 -11.68
CA MET A 65 -6.97 2.66 -10.89
C MET A 65 -6.79 1.13 -10.90
N GLY A 66 -6.53 0.56 -12.08
CA GLY A 66 -6.29 -0.87 -12.25
C GLY A 66 -5.10 -1.34 -11.42
N TYR A 67 -3.99 -0.60 -11.46
CA TYR A 67 -2.80 -0.93 -10.69
C TYR A 67 -3.02 -0.78 -9.17
N ILE A 68 -3.66 0.30 -8.71
CA ILE A 68 -4.03 0.48 -7.29
C ILE A 68 -4.88 -0.72 -6.81
N GLY A 69 -5.85 -1.16 -7.60
CA GLY A 69 -6.65 -2.35 -7.27
C GLY A 69 -5.82 -3.63 -7.13
N GLN A 70 -4.79 -3.81 -7.96
CA GLN A 70 -3.84 -4.91 -7.84
C GLN A 70 -3.00 -4.81 -6.56
N VAL A 71 -2.54 -3.61 -6.21
CA VAL A 71 -1.76 -3.36 -4.98
C VAL A 71 -2.62 -3.67 -3.75
N ILE A 72 -3.86 -3.18 -3.69
CA ILE A 72 -4.81 -3.49 -2.61
C ILE A 72 -4.99 -5.01 -2.47
N ASN A 73 -5.18 -5.73 -3.57
CA ASN A 73 -5.33 -7.19 -3.56
C ASN A 73 -4.06 -7.91 -3.09
N SER A 74 -2.88 -7.42 -3.47
CA SER A 74 -1.58 -7.95 -3.02
C SER A 74 -1.43 -7.77 -1.51
N LEU A 75 -1.64 -6.55 -1.01
CA LEU A 75 -1.56 -6.23 0.41
C LEU A 75 -2.61 -6.96 1.22
N ALA A 76 -3.81 -7.23 0.68
CA ALA A 76 -4.86 -8.02 1.32
C ALA A 76 -4.52 -9.51 1.50
N LYS A 77 -3.57 -10.05 0.73
CA LYS A 77 -3.09 -11.43 0.86
C LYS A 77 -1.88 -11.55 1.78
N SER A 78 -0.92 -10.63 1.63
CA SER A 78 0.34 -10.64 2.38
C SER A 78 0.89 -9.22 2.49
N PHE A 79 1.41 -8.86 3.66
CA PHE A 79 2.09 -7.58 3.83
C PHE A 79 3.60 -7.80 3.87
N ASP A 80 4.26 -7.29 2.84
CA ASP A 80 5.71 -7.17 2.70
C ASP A 80 5.99 -5.68 2.52
N GLU A 81 6.69 -5.08 3.47
CA GLU A 81 6.92 -3.63 3.53
C GLU A 81 7.76 -3.13 2.35
N THR A 82 8.82 -3.86 1.98
CA THR A 82 9.67 -3.50 0.84
C THR A 82 8.87 -3.54 -0.45
N LYS A 83 8.08 -4.59 -0.66
CA LYS A 83 7.22 -4.70 -1.84
C LYS A 83 6.14 -3.62 -1.88
N ALA A 84 5.57 -3.25 -0.73
CA ALA A 84 4.58 -2.19 -0.65
C ALA A 84 5.18 -0.84 -1.09
N LEU A 85 6.41 -0.53 -0.69
CA LEU A 85 7.13 0.68 -1.10
C LEU A 85 7.34 0.72 -2.62
N GLU A 86 7.87 -0.35 -3.21
CA GLU A 86 8.08 -0.44 -4.67
C GLU A 86 6.77 -0.24 -5.46
N GLN A 87 5.67 -0.80 -4.96
CA GLN A 87 4.34 -0.66 -5.55
C GLN A 87 3.83 0.78 -5.46
N ILE A 88 4.06 1.47 -4.34
CA ILE A 88 3.67 2.87 -4.15
C ILE A 88 4.51 3.79 -5.05
N GLU A 89 5.82 3.58 -5.16
CA GLU A 89 6.69 4.33 -6.08
C GLU A 89 6.25 4.16 -7.55
N HIS A 90 5.75 2.98 -7.92
CA HIS A 90 5.20 2.77 -9.25
C HIS A 90 3.90 3.56 -9.45
N ILE A 91 2.99 3.57 -8.47
CA ILE A 91 1.77 4.40 -8.52
C ILE A 91 2.16 5.87 -8.74
N GLU A 92 3.15 6.38 -8.01
CA GLU A 92 3.64 7.76 -8.15
C GLU A 92 4.13 8.05 -9.58
N LYS A 93 4.95 7.15 -10.16
CA LYS A 93 5.41 7.30 -11.55
C LYS A 93 4.26 7.36 -12.54
N MET A 94 3.26 6.48 -12.41
CA MET A 94 2.09 6.48 -13.30
C MET A 94 1.25 7.76 -13.17
N ILE A 95 1.15 8.31 -11.96
CA ILE A 95 0.46 9.59 -11.72
C ILE A 95 1.23 10.73 -12.42
N ASN A 96 2.55 10.78 -12.27
CA ASN A 96 3.38 11.80 -12.91
C ASN A 96 3.31 11.74 -14.44
N GLU A 97 3.27 10.52 -15.01
CA GLU A 97 3.05 10.32 -16.44
C GLU A 97 1.66 10.82 -16.88
N ALA A 98 0.61 10.50 -16.10
CA ALA A 98 -0.75 10.97 -16.38
C ALA A 98 -0.87 12.51 -16.30
N ASP A 99 -0.05 13.16 -15.48
CA ASP A 99 -0.04 14.62 -15.31
C ASP A 99 0.78 15.35 -16.39
N ALA A 100 1.95 14.82 -16.77
CA ALA A 100 2.76 15.36 -17.85
C ALA A 100 2.05 15.34 -19.22
N GLU A 101 1.14 14.38 -19.44
CA GLU A 101 0.29 14.36 -20.63
C GLU A 101 -0.80 15.45 -20.64
N GLN A 102 -1.17 16.00 -19.48
CA GLN A 102 -2.09 17.14 -19.39
C GLN A 102 -1.44 18.43 -19.90
N SER A 103 -0.17 18.64 -19.59
CA SER A 103 0.57 19.87 -19.90
C SER A 103 1.17 19.90 -21.32
N SER A 104 1.16 18.79 -22.06
CA SER A 104 1.65 18.71 -23.45
C SER A 104 0.55 18.78 -24.51
N SER A 105 -0.72 18.82 -24.10
CA SER A 105 -1.89 18.92 -24.99
C SER A 105 -2.54 20.31 -24.98
N THR A 106 -1.92 21.29 -24.32
CA THR A 106 -2.31 22.72 -24.33
C THR A 106 -1.31 23.51 -25.18
#